data_AF-A0A957W5Y4-F1
#
_entry.id   AF-A0A957W5Y4-F1
#
_cell.length_a   1.000
_cell.length_b   1.000
_cell.length_c   1.000
_cell.angle_alpha   90.00
_cell.angle_beta   90.00
_cell.angle_gamma   90.00
#
_symmetry.space_group_name_H-M   'P 1'
#
loop_
_entity.id
_entity.type
_entity.pdbx_description
1 polymer ?
#
loop_
_entity_poly.entity_id
_entity_poly.type
_entity_poly.pdbx_seq_one_letter_code
_entity_poly.pdbx_strand_id
1 'polypeptide(L)'
;MPATSYEILRMLLPKEAHPLPEERLATLKSLLAHACNIPQDEIHFPPHKKDGLWVCVSLPKVRAQRLIELFTQNDKALQSLRAEFVIGQLNMLPVIYDSAQFKELRSDHISLIRLVYLGAERLELEQMLDHDRHDTLSILTRVLHGHGKPFVRQIVKIGSRAELRRKWQVGRQNAPTALPLIAPRLDNFVEWQGMAGMNYSFVGGGMFGQTRTLKALCQDDRVPTQTLINIIKTTLGDTLGHHWYAQNTPLVCSFAEAYSSVLVEQLRVRLRPDSADGVSQSGGSPDYLAGYRRLTGESILQSSHRLPPGELVQIRGLMVTAIEPDELTLQHPIDPGIVVRVEGASLPALSRQDRVVVRGEVVNNRQQRLIEMAQRVFAGVTDMAVDVNQPSLALMSRTNPYPNPLLLYEDRLKQTLHGRKAMVYGQMRSDAILVDQRQGGWLTGLEAVGERHALFDFIMLETCLRQCLAAPGTEPFSLADYIQFEENLTAATLGETASIPDNARLKRAFLLIDALRNVARPYMHQPADFALEYFPALFLVNLGLLGCHETIGDEAARLGFLTAAVVGKSTSGRGGTTPYSFKSQLLRQPV
;
A
#
# COMPACT_ATOMS: atom_id res chain seq x y z
N MET A 1 27.47 43.59 13.58
CA MET A 1 27.20 42.32 14.30
C MET A 1 26.06 41.62 13.58
N PRO A 2 26.15 40.32 13.27
CA PRO A 2 25.02 39.62 12.66
C PRO A 2 23.87 39.60 13.68
N ALA A 3 22.66 39.92 13.23
CA ALA A 3 21.46 39.81 14.04
C ALA A 3 21.31 38.34 14.47
N THR A 4 21.58 38.05 15.73
CA THR A 4 21.34 36.73 16.31
C THR A 4 19.82 36.59 16.42
N SER A 5 19.24 35.70 15.61
CA SER A 5 17.82 35.37 15.70
C SER A 5 17.58 34.59 17.00
N TYR A 6 16.83 35.20 17.91
CA TYR A 6 16.33 34.56 19.12
C TYR A 6 14.97 33.92 18.82
N GLU A 7 14.76 32.69 19.26
CA GLU A 7 13.45 32.05 19.27
C GLU A 7 12.87 32.13 20.68
N ILE A 8 11.62 32.57 20.79
CA ILE A 8 10.89 32.60 22.06
C ILE A 8 10.15 31.26 22.21
N LEU A 9 10.65 30.41 23.09
CA LEU A 9 9.97 29.18 23.48
C LEU A 9 8.88 29.53 24.51
N ARG A 10 7.61 29.42 24.11
CA ARG A 10 6.46 29.57 25.01
C ARG A 10 5.98 28.20 25.49
N MET A 11 6.04 27.96 26.79
CA MET A 11 5.51 26.74 27.43
C MET A 11 4.22 27.09 28.19
N LEU A 12 3.17 26.28 28.06
CA LEU A 12 1.92 26.44 28.80
C LEU A 12 1.79 25.32 29.84
N LEU A 13 1.74 25.66 31.12
CA LEU A 13 1.47 24.69 32.19
C LEU A 13 -0.05 24.59 32.46
N PRO A 14 -0.61 23.38 32.66
CA PRO A 14 -2.05 23.17 32.80
C PRO A 14 -2.64 23.92 34.00
N LYS A 15 -3.92 24.32 33.89
CA LYS A 15 -4.66 25.05 34.94
C LYS A 15 -4.73 24.31 36.28
N GLU A 16 -4.68 22.98 36.26
CA GLU A 16 -4.76 22.12 37.44
C GLU A 16 -3.44 22.05 38.23
N ALA A 17 -2.34 22.55 37.67
CA ALA A 17 -1.03 22.62 38.34
C ALA A 17 -0.79 23.99 39.02
N HIS A 18 -1.85 24.73 39.38
CA HIS A 18 -1.71 26.04 40.04
C HIS A 18 -2.04 26.00 41.54
N PRO A 19 -1.16 26.55 42.40
CA PRO A 19 0.22 26.99 42.11
C PRO A 19 1.19 25.79 42.09
N LEU A 20 2.12 25.77 41.13
CA LEU A 20 3.30 24.91 41.22
C LEU A 20 4.11 25.37 42.45
N PRO A 21 4.45 24.49 43.40
CA PRO A 21 5.30 24.85 44.54
C PRO A 21 6.59 25.51 44.04
N GLU A 22 7.07 26.56 44.71
CA GLU A 22 8.31 27.26 44.34
C GLU A 22 9.48 26.30 44.11
N GLU A 23 9.52 25.21 44.86
CA GLU A 23 10.50 24.13 44.75
C GLU A 23 10.49 23.43 43.39
N ARG A 24 9.31 23.19 42.80
CA ARG A 24 9.18 22.66 41.43
C ARG A 24 9.55 23.68 40.38
N LEU A 25 9.26 24.95 40.62
CA LEU A 25 9.61 26.05 39.73
C LEU A 25 11.14 26.24 39.68
N ALA A 26 11.81 26.15 40.83
CA ALA A 26 13.27 26.15 40.96
C ALA A 26 13.90 24.93 40.29
N THR A 27 13.31 23.74 40.48
CA THR A 27 13.74 22.49 39.83
C THR A 27 13.63 22.60 38.31
N LEU A 28 12.52 23.14 37.79
CA LEU A 28 12.31 23.36 36.37
C LEU A 28 13.32 24.37 35.79
N LYS A 29 13.55 25.48 36.51
CA LYS A 29 14.59 26.46 36.16
C LYS A 29 15.97 25.82 36.08
N SER A 30 16.30 24.98 37.06
CA SER A 30 17.58 24.27 37.11
C SER A 30 17.76 23.28 35.97
N LEU A 31 16.72 22.50 35.67
CA LEU A 31 16.72 21.56 34.55
C LEU A 31 16.86 22.29 33.21
N LEU A 32 16.13 23.38 33.01
CA LEU A 32 16.21 24.19 31.79
C LEU A 32 17.56 24.87 31.64
N ALA A 33 18.12 25.41 32.72
CA ALA A 33 19.45 26.03 32.75
C ALA A 33 20.53 25.01 32.37
N HIS A 34 20.48 23.83 32.99
CA HIS A 34 21.40 22.74 32.73
C HIS A 34 21.28 22.21 31.28
N ALA A 35 20.06 21.96 30.81
CA ALA A 35 19.80 21.43 29.48
C ALA A 35 20.15 22.42 28.36
N CYS A 36 19.90 23.72 28.55
CA CYS A 36 20.20 24.75 27.57
C CYS A 36 21.65 25.27 27.66
N ASN A 37 22.38 24.90 28.71
CA ASN A 37 23.65 25.52 29.09
C ASN A 37 23.54 27.06 29.14
N ILE A 38 22.53 27.56 29.87
CA ILE A 38 22.31 28.98 30.17
C ILE A 38 22.25 29.16 31.68
N PRO A 39 22.69 30.29 32.22
CA PRO A 39 22.57 30.54 33.65
C PRO A 39 21.09 30.71 34.04
N GLN A 40 20.73 30.25 35.25
CA GLN A 40 19.32 30.17 35.70
C GLN A 40 18.59 31.52 35.74
N ASP A 41 19.33 32.60 35.88
CA ASP A 41 18.85 33.98 35.92
C ASP A 41 18.41 34.51 34.55
N GLU A 42 18.88 33.92 33.45
CA GLU A 42 18.38 34.18 32.09
C GLU A 42 17.03 33.51 31.81
N ILE A 43 16.54 32.65 32.72
CA ILE A 43 15.25 31.97 32.59
C ILE A 43 14.20 32.77 33.35
N HIS A 44 13.38 33.50 32.62
CA HIS A 44 12.33 34.32 33.21
C HIS A 44 10.98 33.62 33.18
N PHE A 45 10.38 33.45 34.36
CA PHE A 45 8.97 33.11 34.49
C PHE A 45 8.19 34.43 34.66
N PRO A 46 7.41 34.88 33.68
CA PRO A 46 6.55 36.05 33.85
C PRO A 46 5.60 35.84 35.04
N PRO A 47 5.25 36.93 35.75
CA PRO A 47 4.31 36.87 36.87
C PRO A 47 2.96 36.31 36.42
N HIS A 48 2.38 35.45 37.27
CA HIS A 48 1.15 34.69 37.01
C HIS A 48 0.06 35.53 36.34
N LYS A 49 -0.40 35.10 35.16
CA LYS A 49 -1.69 35.53 34.59
C LYS A 49 -2.73 34.44 34.87
N LYS A 50 -4.00 34.82 35.04
CA LYS A 50 -5.14 33.95 35.42
C LYS A 50 -5.38 32.73 34.50
N ASP A 51 -4.66 32.62 33.37
CA ASP A 51 -4.88 31.61 32.33
C ASP A 51 -3.75 30.56 32.19
N GLY A 52 -2.82 30.48 33.15
CA GLY A 52 -1.75 29.48 33.16
C GLY A 52 -0.36 30.10 33.32
N LEU A 53 0.63 29.28 33.68
CA LEU A 53 2.02 29.74 33.77
C LEU A 53 2.62 29.63 32.36
N TRP A 54 3.02 30.77 31.80
CA TRP A 54 3.77 30.79 30.56
C TRP A 54 5.25 30.81 30.91
N VAL A 55 6.03 29.87 30.38
CA VAL A 55 7.49 29.95 30.48
C VAL A 55 8.00 30.45 29.15
N CYS A 56 8.68 31.60 29.15
CA CYS A 56 9.32 32.15 27.97
C CYS A 56 10.83 31.98 28.11
N VAL A 57 11.43 31.11 27.30
CA VAL A 57 12.89 31.02 27.20
C VAL A 57 13.31 31.61 25.86
N SER A 58 14.10 32.68 25.90
CA SER A 58 14.69 33.28 24.69
C SER A 58 16.01 32.57 24.43
N LEU A 59 16.07 31.74 23.38
CA LEU A 59 17.28 30.98 23.05
C LEU A 59 17.79 31.34 21.65
N PRO A 60 19.11 31.40 21.44
CA PRO A 60 19.68 31.26 20.10
C PRO A 60 19.19 29.95 19.46
N LYS A 61 18.81 29.99 18.19
CA LYS A 61 18.21 28.85 17.45
C LYS A 61 18.91 27.50 17.67
N VAL A 62 20.24 27.48 17.68
CA VAL A 62 21.05 26.26 17.90
C VAL A 62 20.79 25.63 19.29
N ARG A 63 20.52 26.45 20.31
CA ARG A 63 20.21 25.99 21.67
C ARG A 63 18.75 25.55 21.81
N ALA A 64 17.82 26.20 21.11
CA ALA A 64 16.42 25.75 21.03
C ALA A 64 16.34 24.35 20.40
N GLN A 65 17.07 24.11 19.32
CA GLN A 65 17.16 22.81 18.65
C GLN A 65 17.72 21.72 19.60
N ARG A 66 18.80 22.03 20.33
CA ARG A 66 19.41 21.11 21.30
C ARG A 66 18.51 20.80 22.50
N LEU A 67 17.70 21.76 22.93
CA LEU A 67 16.70 21.56 23.97
C LEU A 67 15.62 20.58 23.49
N ILE A 68 15.14 20.73 22.24
CA ILE A 68 14.21 19.80 21.60
C ILE A 68 14.81 18.39 21.52
N GLU A 69 16.08 18.28 21.13
CA GLU A 69 16.81 17.00 21.08
C GLU A 69 16.95 16.34 22.47
N LEU A 70 17.24 17.12 23.51
CA LEU A 70 17.28 16.63 24.90
C LEU A 70 15.92 16.14 25.39
N PHE A 71 14.82 16.84 25.04
CA PHE A 71 13.46 16.36 25.30
C PHE A 71 13.12 15.09 24.53
N THR A 72 13.79 14.81 23.40
CA THR A 72 13.61 13.54 22.67
C THR A 72 14.37 12.36 23.29
N GLN A 73 15.40 12.59 24.11
CA GLN A 73 16.16 11.55 24.80
C GLN A 73 15.49 11.15 26.13
N ASN A 74 15.60 9.87 26.49
CA ASN A 74 14.59 9.11 27.24
C ASN A 74 14.65 9.27 28.78
N ASP A 75 14.55 10.50 29.30
CA ASP A 75 14.48 10.76 30.75
C ASP A 75 13.01 10.85 31.23
N LYS A 76 12.63 10.00 32.19
CA LYS A 76 11.27 9.92 32.76
C LYS A 76 10.80 11.25 33.36
N ALA A 77 11.69 12.06 33.94
CA ALA A 77 11.33 13.36 34.50
C ALA A 77 10.95 14.35 33.40
N LEU A 78 11.72 14.36 32.30
CA LEU A 78 11.47 15.21 31.14
C LEU A 78 10.28 14.75 30.30
N GLN A 79 9.86 13.48 30.36
CA GLN A 79 8.65 13.01 29.67
C GLN A 79 7.36 13.71 30.15
N SER A 80 7.26 14.01 31.45
CA SER A 80 6.10 14.74 32.01
C SER A 80 6.05 16.20 31.51
N LEU A 81 7.20 16.88 31.48
CA LEU A 81 7.34 18.24 30.95
C LEU A 81 7.21 18.30 29.42
N ARG A 82 7.65 17.25 28.71
CA ARG A 82 7.53 17.11 27.25
C ARG A 82 6.06 17.06 26.83
N ALA A 83 5.20 16.38 27.59
CA ALA A 83 3.77 16.36 27.32
C ALA A 83 3.17 17.77 27.40
N GLU A 84 3.51 18.54 28.43
CA GLU A 84 2.98 19.90 28.65
C GLU A 84 3.56 20.94 27.66
N PHE A 85 4.86 20.87 27.36
CA PHE A 85 5.54 21.76 26.42
C PHE A 85 4.99 21.64 24.99
N VAL A 86 4.79 20.41 24.55
CA VAL A 86 4.21 20.09 23.25
C VAL A 86 2.78 20.64 23.14
N ILE A 87 1.94 20.44 24.16
CA ILE A 87 0.54 20.90 24.15
C ILE A 87 0.42 22.43 23.94
N GLY A 88 1.32 23.22 24.53
CA GLY A 88 1.32 24.69 24.39
C GLY A 88 1.61 25.18 22.96
N GLN A 89 2.62 24.62 22.28
CA GLN A 89 2.94 24.98 20.90
C GLN A 89 1.97 24.36 19.88
N LEU A 90 1.41 23.18 20.16
CA LEU A 90 0.41 22.56 19.30
C LEU A 90 -0.84 23.43 19.16
N ASN A 91 -1.23 24.18 20.18
CA ASN A 91 -2.37 25.09 20.11
C ASN A 91 -2.13 26.33 19.23
N MET A 92 -0.89 26.59 18.85
CA MET A 92 -0.53 27.78 18.06
C MET A 92 -0.54 27.54 16.55
N LEU A 93 -0.41 26.30 16.06
CA LEU A 93 -0.52 26.01 14.62
C LEU A 93 -2.00 26.02 14.20
N PRO A 94 -2.46 27.02 13.42
CA PRO A 94 -3.80 27.02 12.86
C PRO A 94 -3.87 25.95 11.78
N VAL A 95 -4.76 24.97 11.99
CA VAL A 95 -5.11 23.95 11.00
C VAL A 95 -6.49 24.31 10.45
N ILE A 96 -6.54 24.66 9.18
CA ILE A 96 -7.75 25.09 8.49
C ILE A 96 -8.24 23.97 7.61
N TYR A 97 -9.51 23.62 7.76
CA TYR A 97 -10.14 22.58 6.98
C TYR A 97 -11.66 22.75 7.01
N ASP A 98 -12.34 22.21 6.01
CA ASP A 98 -13.80 22.10 6.03
C ASP A 98 -14.21 20.89 6.86
N SER A 99 -14.80 21.13 8.03
CA SER A 99 -15.30 20.06 8.91
C SER A 99 -16.29 19.10 8.22
N ALA A 100 -17.01 19.56 7.19
CA ALA A 100 -17.92 18.70 6.43
C ALA A 100 -17.19 17.70 5.54
N GLN A 101 -16.02 18.07 5.01
CA GLN A 101 -15.16 17.20 4.21
C GLN A 101 -14.32 16.25 5.07
N PHE A 102 -14.02 16.64 6.31
CA PHE A 102 -13.11 15.91 7.20
C PHE A 102 -13.80 15.37 8.47
N LYS A 103 -15.01 14.83 8.34
CA LYS A 103 -15.82 14.32 9.46
C LYS A 103 -15.15 13.19 10.26
N GLU A 104 -14.22 12.47 9.64
CA GLU A 104 -13.46 11.38 10.25
C GLU A 104 -12.27 11.87 11.11
N LEU A 105 -11.95 13.18 11.07
CA LEU A 105 -10.88 13.73 11.90
C LEU A 105 -11.34 13.91 13.33
N ARG A 106 -10.71 13.13 14.21
CA ARG A 106 -10.80 13.26 15.66
C ARG A 106 -9.79 14.30 16.18
N SER A 107 -9.98 14.75 17.42
CA SER A 107 -9.08 15.74 18.06
C SER A 107 -7.63 15.24 18.19
N ASP A 108 -7.46 13.93 18.37
CA ASP A 108 -6.15 13.29 18.43
C ASP A 108 -5.45 13.31 17.06
N HIS A 109 -6.19 13.09 15.96
CA HIS A 109 -5.67 13.23 14.60
C HIS A 109 -5.13 14.66 14.35
N ILE A 110 -5.90 15.68 14.71
CA ILE A 110 -5.47 17.08 14.55
C ILE A 110 -4.21 17.39 15.37
N SER A 111 -4.13 16.85 16.59
CA SER A 111 -2.96 17.03 17.45
C SER A 111 -1.71 16.38 16.83
N LEU A 112 -1.87 15.19 16.26
CA LEU A 112 -0.79 14.48 15.58
C LEU A 112 -0.36 15.18 14.29
N ILE A 113 -1.30 15.73 13.51
CA ILE A 113 -0.98 16.58 12.36
C ILE A 113 -0.14 17.77 12.83
N ARG A 114 -0.56 18.47 13.87
CA ARG A 114 0.22 19.60 14.40
C ARG A 114 1.63 19.21 14.82
N LEU A 115 1.81 18.00 15.36
CA LEU A 115 3.12 17.44 15.67
C LEU A 115 3.97 17.17 14.42
N VAL A 116 3.39 16.58 13.37
CA VAL A 116 4.10 16.30 12.11
C VAL A 116 4.60 17.59 11.46
N TYR A 117 3.86 18.69 11.58
CA TYR A 117 4.14 19.99 10.99
C TYR A 117 4.67 21.01 12.01
N LEU A 118 5.35 20.55 13.05
CA LEU A 118 5.92 21.45 14.06
C LEU A 118 6.86 22.47 13.39
N GLY A 119 6.64 23.76 13.66
CA GLY A 119 7.37 24.87 13.04
C GLY A 119 6.71 25.46 11.80
N ALA A 120 5.63 24.85 11.27
CA ALA A 120 4.76 25.53 10.33
C ALA A 120 4.04 26.71 11.00
N GLU A 121 3.70 27.74 10.24
CA GLU A 121 2.92 28.86 10.76
C GLU A 121 1.42 28.67 10.56
N ARG A 122 1.04 28.02 9.45
CA ARG A 122 -0.35 27.67 9.14
C ARG A 122 -0.39 26.45 8.23
N LEU A 123 -1.41 25.61 8.45
CA LEU A 123 -1.65 24.41 7.68
C LEU A 123 -3.08 24.41 7.13
N GLU A 124 -3.24 24.05 5.87
CA GLU A 124 -4.55 23.84 5.24
C GLU A 124 -4.68 22.36 4.84
N LEU A 125 -5.78 21.72 5.24
CA LEU A 125 -6.13 20.38 4.77
C LEU A 125 -7.02 20.53 3.53
N GLU A 126 -6.54 20.05 2.39
CA GLU A 126 -7.19 20.27 1.10
C GLU A 126 -8.13 19.13 0.71
N GLN A 127 -7.68 17.89 0.94
CA GLN A 127 -8.40 16.71 0.47
C GLN A 127 -8.07 15.48 1.32
N MET A 128 -9.09 14.74 1.74
CA MET A 128 -8.93 13.36 2.19
C MET A 128 -8.68 12.48 0.97
N LEU A 129 -7.57 11.75 0.98
CA LEU A 129 -7.24 10.79 -0.06
C LEU A 129 -7.79 9.43 0.37
N ASP A 130 -8.53 8.77 -0.52
CA ASP A 130 -8.99 7.39 -0.36
C ASP A 130 -7.80 6.43 -0.37
N HIS A 131 -6.98 6.41 0.68
CA HIS A 131 -5.82 5.52 0.76
C HIS A 131 -5.81 4.69 2.03
N ASP A 132 -6.10 3.41 1.79
CA ASP A 132 -5.81 2.20 2.56
C ASP A 132 -7.00 1.61 3.31
N ARG A 133 -7.14 0.29 3.16
CA ARG A 133 -8.08 -0.61 3.85
C ARG A 133 -7.77 -0.80 5.33
N HIS A 134 -6.83 -0.03 5.88
CA HIS A 134 -6.17 -0.28 7.15
C HIS A 134 -6.00 1.03 7.89
N ASP A 135 -6.93 1.37 8.80
CA ASP A 135 -6.86 2.33 9.91
C ASP A 135 -5.94 3.56 9.77
N THR A 136 -5.69 4.02 8.54
CA THR A 136 -4.70 5.01 8.18
C THR A 136 -5.39 6.07 7.35
N LEU A 137 -5.43 7.28 7.88
CA LEU A 137 -5.93 8.45 7.17
C LEU A 137 -4.81 9.05 6.34
N SER A 138 -5.06 9.33 5.07
CA SER A 138 -4.14 10.02 4.18
C SER A 138 -4.75 11.35 3.74
N ILE A 139 -4.06 12.46 4.01
CA ILE A 139 -4.59 13.80 3.80
C ILE A 139 -3.61 14.60 2.97
N LEU A 140 -4.09 15.21 1.90
CA LEU A 140 -3.36 16.23 1.17
C LEU A 140 -3.40 17.55 1.94
N THR A 141 -2.23 18.14 2.15
CA THR A 141 -2.03 19.33 2.97
C THR A 141 -1.23 20.38 2.23
N ARG A 142 -1.43 21.64 2.62
CA ARG A 142 -0.67 22.80 2.16
C ARG A 142 -0.12 23.56 3.36
N VAL A 143 1.20 23.70 3.40
CA VAL A 143 1.91 24.45 4.44
C VAL A 143 2.09 25.90 4.00
N LEU A 144 1.79 26.86 4.87
CA LEU A 144 1.97 28.29 4.63
C LEU A 144 2.99 28.86 5.63
N HIS A 145 3.97 29.61 5.12
CA HIS A 145 4.97 30.36 5.92
C HIS A 145 4.61 31.85 5.96
N GLY A 146 5.21 32.63 6.87
CA GLY A 146 4.80 33.98 7.31
C GLY A 146 4.79 35.12 6.32
N HIS A 147 5.02 34.83 5.05
CA HIS A 147 4.78 35.76 3.95
C HIS A 147 3.59 35.34 3.07
N GLY A 148 2.79 34.36 3.50
CA GLY A 148 1.67 33.82 2.73
C GLY A 148 2.11 33.08 1.46
N LYS A 149 3.41 32.87 1.25
CA LYS A 149 3.91 32.12 0.10
C LYS A 149 3.64 30.63 0.34
N PRO A 150 2.91 29.96 -0.57
CA PRO A 150 2.63 28.54 -0.43
C PRO A 150 3.95 27.76 -0.48
N PHE A 151 4.14 26.89 0.52
CA PHE A 151 5.19 25.88 0.46
C PHE A 151 4.74 24.75 -0.47
N VAL A 152 5.60 23.74 -0.59
CA VAL A 152 5.23 22.50 -1.27
C VAL A 152 4.02 21.86 -0.58
N ARG A 153 3.07 21.37 -1.40
CA ARG A 153 2.07 20.40 -0.92
C ARG A 153 2.75 19.21 -0.28
N GLN A 154 2.08 18.65 0.71
CA GLN A 154 2.53 17.46 1.40
C GLN A 154 1.37 16.51 1.61
N ILE A 155 1.64 15.22 1.73
CA ILE A 155 0.65 14.25 2.25
C ILE A 155 1.03 13.93 3.67
N VAL A 156 0.08 14.03 4.59
CA VAL A 156 0.21 13.46 5.92
C VAL A 156 -0.55 12.15 5.98
N LYS A 157 0.08 11.13 6.57
CA LYS A 157 -0.56 9.88 6.94
C LYS A 157 -0.62 9.75 8.45
N ILE A 158 -1.75 9.29 8.97
CA ILE A 158 -2.04 9.13 10.40
C ILE A 158 -2.62 7.75 10.61
N GLY A 159 -2.11 6.96 11.56
CA GLY A 159 -2.63 5.63 11.83
C GLY A 159 -2.03 5.02 13.09
N SER A 160 -2.17 3.70 13.23
CA SER A 160 -1.57 2.99 14.35
C SER A 160 -0.04 3.14 14.35
N ARG A 161 0.54 3.31 15.55
CA ARG A 161 2.01 3.47 15.71
C ARG A 161 2.78 2.33 15.05
N ALA A 162 2.34 1.10 15.27
CA ALA A 162 3.02 -0.10 14.78
C ALA A 162 3.00 -0.19 13.24
N GLU A 163 1.89 0.18 12.61
CA GLU A 163 1.78 0.16 11.14
C GLU A 163 2.58 1.28 10.50
N LEU A 164 2.38 2.53 10.92
CA LEU A 164 3.06 3.67 10.30
C LEU A 164 4.57 3.63 10.54
N ARG A 165 5.05 3.16 11.69
CA ARG A 165 6.49 2.99 11.92
C ARG A 165 7.10 2.04 10.90
N ARG A 166 6.44 0.91 10.61
CA ARG A 166 6.89 -0.06 9.60
C ARG A 166 6.91 0.58 8.22
N LYS A 167 5.79 1.21 7.84
CA LYS A 167 5.62 1.96 6.59
C LYS A 167 6.72 3.00 6.38
N TRP A 168 7.03 3.78 7.42
CA TRP A 168 8.12 4.76 7.42
C TRP A 168 9.50 4.10 7.29
N GLN A 169 9.77 3.02 8.01
CA GLN A 169 11.04 2.30 7.94
C GLN A 169 11.30 1.73 6.55
N VAL A 170 10.30 1.08 5.94
CA VAL A 170 10.39 0.55 4.56
C VAL A 170 10.67 1.68 3.58
N GLY A 171 9.88 2.75 3.63
CA GLY A 171 10.09 3.90 2.75
C GLY A 171 11.46 4.55 2.96
N ARG A 172 11.93 4.70 4.21
CA ARG A 172 13.24 5.31 4.50
C ARG A 172 14.41 4.42 4.08
N GLN A 173 14.26 3.10 4.13
CA GLN A 173 15.31 2.15 3.72
C GLN A 173 15.40 2.05 2.19
N ASN A 174 14.27 2.00 1.50
CA ASN A 174 14.23 1.63 0.08
C ASN A 174 14.10 2.85 -0.86
N ALA A 175 13.54 3.96 -0.39
CA ALA A 175 13.29 5.11 -1.24
C ALA A 175 14.56 5.94 -1.57
N PRO A 176 15.43 6.33 -0.62
CA PRO A 176 16.51 7.28 -0.89
C PRO A 176 17.50 6.86 -1.99
N THR A 177 17.68 5.55 -2.20
CA THR A 177 18.57 4.99 -3.23
C THR A 177 17.92 4.86 -4.61
N ALA A 178 16.59 4.97 -4.70
CA ALA A 178 15.83 4.67 -5.91
C ALA A 178 14.89 5.79 -6.37
N LEU A 179 14.53 6.76 -5.54
CA LEU A 179 13.59 7.81 -5.90
C LEU A 179 14.15 8.74 -7.00
N PRO A 180 13.44 8.97 -8.13
CA PRO A 180 13.75 10.11 -8.99
C PRO A 180 13.59 11.40 -8.20
N LEU A 181 14.23 12.47 -8.67
CA LEU A 181 14.16 13.81 -8.05
C LEU A 181 12.73 14.29 -7.79
N ILE A 182 11.74 13.80 -8.55
CA ILE A 182 10.34 14.21 -8.45
C ILE A 182 9.51 13.39 -7.46
N ALA A 183 10.04 12.28 -6.93
CA ALA A 183 9.29 11.45 -6.01
C ALA A 183 9.15 12.11 -4.63
N PRO A 184 8.06 11.83 -3.90
CA PRO A 184 7.85 12.40 -2.58
C PRO A 184 8.99 12.02 -1.63
N ARG A 185 9.46 12.98 -0.84
CA ARG A 185 10.43 12.74 0.23
C ARG A 185 9.72 12.51 1.54
N LEU A 186 10.11 11.46 2.25
CA LEU A 186 9.70 11.25 3.63
C LEU A 186 10.45 12.25 4.51
N ASP A 187 9.71 13.15 5.17
CA ASP A 187 10.31 14.22 5.97
C ASP A 187 10.26 13.91 7.46
N ASN A 188 9.07 14.02 8.05
CA ASN A 188 8.85 13.91 9.49
C ASN A 188 8.07 12.64 9.81
N PHE A 189 8.34 12.12 11.00
CA PHE A 189 7.55 11.08 11.63
C PHE A 189 7.48 11.35 13.13
N VAL A 190 6.29 11.22 13.68
CA VAL A 190 6.00 11.47 15.08
C VAL A 190 5.09 10.38 15.61
N GLU A 191 5.21 10.11 16.90
CA GLU A 191 4.35 9.15 17.60
C GLU A 191 3.73 9.80 18.81
N TRP A 192 2.47 9.49 19.05
CA TRP A 192 1.73 10.05 20.18
C TRP A 192 0.53 9.16 20.52
N GLN A 193 0.40 8.82 21.81
CA GLN A 193 -0.74 8.06 22.36
C GLN A 193 -1.11 6.77 21.58
N GLY A 194 -0.11 5.98 21.17
CA GLY A 194 -0.34 4.73 20.44
C GLY A 194 -0.61 4.90 18.93
N MET A 195 -0.70 6.15 18.47
CA MET A 195 -0.76 6.52 17.06
C MET A 195 0.60 7.01 16.55
N ALA A 196 0.73 7.12 15.24
CA ALA A 196 1.84 7.81 14.60
C ALA A 196 1.34 8.63 13.41
N GLY A 197 2.12 9.65 13.07
CA GLY A 197 1.91 10.51 11.91
C GLY A 197 3.20 10.62 11.12
N MET A 198 3.12 10.66 9.80
CA MET A 198 4.27 10.91 8.92
C MET A 198 3.87 11.78 7.73
N ASN A 199 4.79 12.55 7.18
CA ASN A 199 4.53 13.33 5.97
C ASN A 199 5.48 13.05 4.81
N TYR A 200 4.96 13.33 3.62
CA TYR A 200 5.62 13.25 2.34
C TYR A 200 5.63 14.62 1.69
N SER A 201 6.81 15.15 1.35
CA SER A 201 6.95 16.37 0.57
C SER A 201 7.16 16.10 -0.91
N PHE A 202 6.34 16.71 -1.76
CA PHE A 202 6.59 16.70 -3.19
C PHE A 202 7.77 17.62 -3.55
N VAL A 203 8.42 17.39 -4.68
CA VAL A 203 9.48 18.28 -5.17
C VAL A 203 8.87 19.16 -6.27
N GLY A 204 8.66 20.46 -6.02
CA GLY A 204 8.04 21.35 -7.03
C GLY A 204 7.40 22.65 -6.55
N GLY A 205 7.52 23.01 -5.26
CA GLY A 205 7.39 24.41 -4.82
C GLY A 205 6.02 25.06 -4.97
N GLY A 206 4.94 24.42 -4.50
CA GLY A 206 3.63 25.09 -4.32
C GLY A 206 2.89 25.50 -5.60
N MET A 207 3.46 25.26 -6.78
CA MET A 207 2.91 25.64 -8.09
C MET A 207 1.89 24.63 -8.64
N PHE A 208 1.46 23.66 -7.83
CA PHE A 208 0.69 22.49 -8.25
C PHE A 208 -0.78 22.76 -8.63
N GLY A 209 -1.24 24.02 -8.65
CA GLY A 209 -2.62 24.31 -9.08
C GLY A 209 -3.67 23.54 -8.27
N GLN A 210 -4.73 23.02 -8.88
CA GLN A 210 -5.59 21.99 -8.32
C GLN A 210 -5.02 20.60 -8.62
N THR A 211 -4.98 19.72 -7.62
CA THR A 211 -4.52 18.33 -7.76
C THR A 211 -5.68 17.36 -7.67
N ARG A 212 -5.67 16.30 -8.48
CA ARG A 212 -6.66 15.21 -8.46
C ARG A 212 -5.96 13.88 -8.62
N THR A 213 -6.47 12.82 -8.00
CA THR A 213 -5.97 11.45 -8.26
C THR A 213 -6.23 11.06 -9.72
N LEU A 214 -5.39 10.20 -10.31
CA LEU A 214 -5.63 9.64 -11.65
C LEU A 214 -6.97 8.90 -11.72
N LYS A 215 -7.37 8.19 -10.65
CA LYS A 215 -8.71 7.57 -10.50
C LYS A 215 -9.83 8.58 -10.76
N ALA A 216 -9.81 9.72 -10.06
CA ALA A 216 -10.80 10.77 -10.22
C ALA A 216 -10.79 11.41 -11.63
N LEU A 217 -9.65 11.42 -12.33
CA LEU A 217 -9.58 11.88 -13.73
C LEU A 217 -10.10 10.82 -14.72
N CYS A 218 -9.86 9.53 -14.45
CA CYS A 218 -10.40 8.42 -15.22
C CYS A 218 -11.94 8.39 -15.18
N GLN A 219 -12.53 8.76 -14.05
CA GLN A 219 -13.97 8.83 -13.82
C GLN A 219 -14.63 10.13 -14.32
N ASP A 220 -13.85 11.11 -14.75
CA ASP A 220 -14.37 12.39 -15.25
C ASP A 220 -14.42 12.36 -16.79
N ASP A 221 -15.62 12.16 -17.33
CA ASP A 221 -15.85 12.06 -18.77
C ASP A 221 -15.43 13.32 -19.54
N ARG A 222 -15.34 14.47 -18.86
CA ARG A 222 -14.88 15.73 -19.46
C ARG A 222 -13.38 15.76 -19.72
N VAL A 223 -12.61 14.89 -19.06
CA VAL A 223 -11.16 14.78 -19.29
C VAL A 223 -10.91 13.96 -20.56
N PRO A 224 -10.22 14.51 -21.58
CA PRO A 224 -9.95 13.76 -22.80
C PRO A 224 -9.08 12.52 -22.56
N THR A 225 -9.40 11.40 -23.22
CA THR A 225 -8.61 10.15 -23.12
C THR A 225 -7.14 10.37 -23.47
N GLN A 226 -6.84 11.21 -24.45
CA GLN A 226 -5.44 11.52 -24.84
C GLN A 226 -4.65 12.19 -23.71
N THR A 227 -5.30 13.05 -22.91
CA THR A 227 -4.68 13.68 -21.74
C THR A 227 -4.26 12.63 -20.73
N LEU A 228 -5.13 11.66 -20.44
CA LEU A 228 -4.82 10.55 -19.53
C LEU A 228 -3.70 9.66 -20.07
N ILE A 229 -3.70 9.36 -21.37
CA ILE A 229 -2.62 8.59 -22.02
C ILE A 229 -1.28 9.32 -21.84
N ASN A 230 -1.26 10.64 -22.05
CA ASN A 230 -0.04 11.43 -21.89
C ASN A 230 0.45 11.42 -20.43
N ILE A 231 -0.48 11.56 -19.46
CA ILE A 231 -0.14 11.44 -18.03
C ILE A 231 0.51 10.09 -17.73
N ILE A 232 -0.06 8.98 -18.21
CA ILE A 232 0.49 7.63 -18.01
C ILE A 232 1.89 7.51 -18.63
N LYS A 233 2.06 7.95 -19.89
CA LYS A 233 3.34 7.90 -20.60
C LYS A 233 4.42 8.72 -19.90
N THR A 234 4.11 9.96 -19.54
CA THR A 234 5.09 10.85 -18.90
C THR A 234 5.40 10.42 -17.47
N THR A 235 4.40 9.99 -16.70
CA THR A 235 4.62 9.56 -15.31
C THR A 235 5.35 8.22 -15.23
N LEU A 236 4.93 7.21 -15.99
CA LEU A 236 5.51 5.87 -15.88
C LEU A 236 6.71 5.66 -16.80
N GLY A 237 6.69 6.23 -18.01
CA GLY A 237 7.74 6.07 -19.00
C GLY A 237 8.86 7.10 -18.82
N ASP A 238 8.54 8.38 -19.00
CA ASP A 238 9.56 9.44 -19.03
C ASP A 238 10.18 9.65 -17.64
N THR A 239 9.35 9.57 -16.61
CA THR A 239 9.72 9.93 -15.24
C THR A 239 10.18 8.73 -14.42
N LEU A 240 9.36 7.70 -14.26
CA LEU A 240 9.75 6.52 -13.47
C LEU A 240 10.58 5.53 -14.26
N GLY A 241 10.35 5.43 -15.57
CA GLY A 241 10.90 4.40 -16.43
C GLY A 241 12.40 4.22 -16.34
N HIS A 242 13.15 5.30 -16.56
CA HIS A 242 14.61 5.27 -16.54
C HIS A 242 15.19 5.04 -15.14
N HIS A 243 14.49 5.47 -14.09
CA HIS A 243 15.02 5.44 -12.73
C HIS A 243 14.65 4.15 -11.98
N TRP A 244 13.46 3.60 -12.25
CA TRP A 244 12.90 2.46 -11.52
C TRP A 244 12.96 1.20 -12.36
N TYR A 245 12.29 1.21 -13.50
CA TYR A 245 12.02 -0.02 -14.25
C TYR A 245 13.15 -0.42 -15.21
N ALA A 246 14.01 0.51 -15.64
CA ALA A 246 15.12 0.24 -16.54
C ALA A 246 16.32 -0.49 -15.88
N GLN A 247 16.16 -0.94 -14.64
CA GLN A 247 17.16 -1.78 -13.97
C GLN A 247 17.20 -3.16 -14.66
N ASN A 248 18.32 -3.46 -15.30
CA ASN A 248 18.46 -4.65 -16.16
C ASN A 248 18.93 -5.90 -15.40
N THR A 249 18.57 -6.03 -14.12
CA THR A 249 18.92 -7.23 -13.34
C THR A 249 18.03 -8.39 -13.79
N PRO A 250 18.57 -9.50 -14.30
CA PRO A 250 17.75 -10.65 -14.66
C PRO A 250 17.01 -11.20 -13.45
N LEU A 251 15.75 -11.57 -13.63
CA LEU A 251 14.94 -12.27 -12.63
C LEU A 251 14.54 -13.63 -13.20
N VAL A 252 14.91 -14.69 -12.49
CA VAL A 252 14.42 -16.05 -12.78
C VAL A 252 13.88 -16.61 -11.48
N CYS A 253 12.56 -16.66 -11.38
CA CYS A 253 11.86 -17.17 -10.20
C CYS A 253 10.55 -17.85 -10.64
N SER A 254 9.76 -18.34 -9.70
CA SER A 254 8.40 -18.78 -10.00
C SER A 254 7.42 -17.60 -9.96
N PHE A 255 6.31 -17.67 -10.68
CA PHE A 255 5.22 -16.71 -10.47
C PHE A 255 4.66 -16.78 -9.04
N ALA A 256 4.76 -17.92 -8.36
CA ALA A 256 4.43 -18.03 -6.94
C ALA A 256 5.25 -17.06 -6.10
N GLU A 257 6.56 -17.04 -6.24
CA GLU A 257 7.45 -16.14 -5.49
C GLU A 257 7.12 -14.66 -5.75
N ALA A 258 6.83 -14.30 -7.01
CA ALA A 258 6.59 -12.92 -7.41
C ALA A 258 5.16 -12.40 -7.11
N TYR A 259 4.13 -13.24 -7.22
CA TYR A 259 2.73 -12.80 -7.28
C TYR A 259 1.78 -13.44 -6.28
N SER A 260 2.13 -14.52 -5.59
CA SER A 260 1.24 -15.16 -4.60
C SER A 260 0.71 -14.20 -3.52
N SER A 261 1.47 -13.16 -3.15
CA SER A 261 1.06 -12.14 -2.17
C SER A 261 -0.16 -11.32 -2.57
N VAL A 262 -0.56 -11.34 -3.85
CA VAL A 262 -1.78 -10.66 -4.34
C VAL A 262 -3.02 -11.55 -4.26
N LEU A 263 -2.83 -12.85 -4.05
CA LEU A 263 -3.92 -13.81 -3.87
C LEU A 263 -4.32 -13.86 -2.39
N VAL A 264 -5.46 -14.50 -2.11
CA VAL A 264 -5.84 -14.85 -0.73
C VAL A 264 -4.80 -15.76 -0.08
N GLU A 265 -4.82 -15.84 1.25
CA GLU A 265 -3.90 -16.66 2.01
C GLU A 265 -3.92 -18.13 1.55
N GLN A 266 -2.82 -18.84 1.79
CA GLN A 266 -2.67 -20.24 1.38
C GLN A 266 -3.58 -21.16 2.19
N LEU A 267 -3.75 -20.84 3.48
CA LEU A 267 -4.50 -21.63 4.44
C LEU A 267 -5.09 -20.73 5.52
N ARG A 268 -6.35 -20.99 5.89
CA ARG A 268 -6.99 -20.43 7.08
C ARG A 268 -7.16 -21.51 8.13
N VAL A 269 -6.74 -21.23 9.35
CA VAL A 269 -6.75 -22.16 10.48
C VAL A 269 -7.53 -21.54 11.62
N ARG A 270 -8.39 -22.30 12.29
CA ARG A 270 -9.12 -21.87 13.48
C ARG A 270 -8.60 -22.58 14.71
N LEU A 271 -8.42 -21.82 15.79
CA LEU A 271 -8.09 -22.36 17.11
C LEU A 271 -9.39 -22.78 17.80
N ARG A 272 -9.53 -24.07 18.14
CA ARG A 272 -10.71 -24.56 18.85
C ARG A 272 -10.60 -24.20 20.34
N PRO A 273 -11.66 -23.63 20.96
CA PRO A 273 -11.68 -23.36 22.39
C PRO A 273 -11.55 -24.65 23.19
N ASP A 274 -10.99 -24.54 24.40
CA ASP A 274 -10.85 -25.65 25.36
C ASP A 274 -10.14 -26.90 24.81
N SER A 275 -9.25 -26.72 23.83
CA SER A 275 -8.49 -27.79 23.18
C SER A 275 -6.98 -27.59 23.33
N ALA A 276 -6.19 -28.50 22.76
CA ALA A 276 -4.74 -28.36 22.68
C ALA A 276 -4.27 -27.43 21.53
N ASP A 277 -5.23 -26.80 20.84
CA ASP A 277 -4.97 -25.79 19.83
C ASP A 277 -4.36 -24.54 20.47
N GLY A 278 -3.59 -23.80 19.68
CA GLY A 278 -2.95 -22.59 20.16
C GLY A 278 -1.82 -22.14 19.27
N VAL A 279 -1.26 -20.99 19.63
CA VAL A 279 -0.08 -20.42 18.97
C VAL A 279 1.00 -20.24 20.03
N SER A 280 2.17 -20.83 19.81
CA SER A 280 3.28 -20.74 20.76
C SER A 280 4.55 -20.32 20.05
N GLN A 281 5.44 -19.59 20.73
CA GLN A 281 6.76 -19.27 20.18
C GLN A 281 7.56 -20.57 19.96
N SER A 282 8.32 -20.63 18.86
CA SER A 282 9.07 -21.83 18.43
C SER A 282 10.12 -22.32 19.43
N GLY A 283 10.44 -21.55 20.47
CA GLY A 283 11.41 -21.91 21.52
C GLY A 283 10.85 -22.73 22.68
N GLY A 284 9.53 -22.71 22.90
CA GLY A 284 8.88 -23.62 23.84
C GLY A 284 8.37 -24.81 23.04
N SER A 285 9.08 -25.95 23.04
CA SER A 285 8.65 -27.14 22.29
C SER A 285 7.34 -27.65 22.86
N PRO A 286 6.19 -27.56 22.16
CA PRO A 286 5.09 -28.40 22.55
C PRO A 286 5.35 -29.77 21.90
N ASP A 287 5.42 -30.80 22.74
CA ASP A 287 5.61 -32.19 22.34
C ASP A 287 4.70 -32.58 21.18
N TYR A 288 5.16 -33.51 20.36
CA TYR A 288 4.33 -34.11 19.33
C TYR A 288 2.97 -34.50 19.91
N LEU A 289 1.91 -33.88 19.39
CA LEU A 289 0.56 -34.30 19.69
C LEU A 289 0.09 -35.26 18.61
N ALA A 290 -0.29 -36.46 19.04
CA ALA A 290 -1.01 -37.39 18.19
C ALA A 290 -2.28 -36.73 17.65
N GLY A 291 -2.65 -37.05 16.40
CA GLY A 291 -3.85 -36.52 15.75
C GLY A 291 -3.66 -35.26 14.90
N TYR A 292 -2.53 -34.56 14.98
CA TYR A 292 -2.24 -33.41 14.11
C TYR A 292 -1.34 -33.78 12.93
N ARG A 293 -1.75 -33.41 11.72
CA ARG A 293 -0.88 -33.45 10.55
C ARG A 293 0.20 -32.38 10.66
N ARG A 294 1.45 -32.79 10.49
CA ARG A 294 2.59 -31.89 10.62
C ARG A 294 2.84 -31.19 9.28
N LEU A 295 2.95 -29.87 9.34
CA LEU A 295 3.32 -29.04 8.20
C LEU A 295 4.49 -28.14 8.61
N THR A 296 5.47 -28.00 7.73
CA THR A 296 6.40 -26.88 7.74
C THR A 296 5.89 -25.81 6.80
N GLY A 297 6.42 -24.60 6.90
CA GLY A 297 6.08 -23.53 5.97
C GLY A 297 6.24 -23.98 4.51
N GLU A 298 7.33 -24.65 4.14
CA GLU A 298 7.59 -25.16 2.79
C GLU A 298 6.59 -26.24 2.36
N SER A 299 6.21 -27.15 3.29
CA SER A 299 5.29 -28.24 2.97
C SER A 299 3.86 -27.76 2.73
N ILE A 300 3.49 -26.55 3.17
CA ILE A 300 2.16 -25.97 2.91
C ILE A 300 1.94 -25.80 1.41
N LEU A 301 2.93 -25.32 0.64
CA LEU A 301 2.77 -25.18 -0.81
C LEU A 301 2.49 -26.53 -1.48
N GLN A 302 3.18 -27.57 -1.04
CA GLN A 302 3.05 -28.91 -1.60
C GLN A 302 1.77 -29.63 -1.15
N SER A 303 1.24 -29.29 0.03
CA SER A 303 0.16 -30.05 0.67
C SER A 303 -1.17 -29.33 0.74
N SER A 304 -1.21 -28.00 0.60
CA SER A 304 -2.41 -27.18 0.90
C SER A 304 -3.65 -27.57 0.09
N HIS A 305 -3.48 -27.93 -1.18
CA HIS A 305 -4.58 -28.43 -2.04
C HIS A 305 -5.17 -29.76 -1.56
N ARG A 306 -4.49 -30.48 -0.66
CA ARG A 306 -4.92 -31.76 -0.08
C ARG A 306 -5.33 -31.65 1.40
N LEU A 307 -5.48 -30.42 1.91
CA LEU A 307 -5.95 -30.19 3.27
C LEU A 307 -7.45 -29.91 3.24
N PRO A 308 -8.32 -30.91 3.53
CA PRO A 308 -9.75 -30.67 3.67
C PRO A 308 -10.07 -29.84 4.91
N PRO A 309 -11.18 -29.07 4.89
CA PRO A 309 -11.78 -28.46 6.07
C PRO A 309 -11.98 -29.51 7.18
N GLY A 310 -11.69 -29.13 8.41
CA GLY A 310 -11.77 -30.03 9.58
C GLY A 310 -10.49 -30.79 9.90
N GLU A 311 -9.50 -30.81 8.99
CA GLU A 311 -8.22 -31.48 9.28
C GLU A 311 -7.43 -30.72 10.36
N LEU A 312 -6.96 -31.45 11.37
CA LEU A 312 -6.13 -30.88 12.43
C LEU A 312 -4.69 -30.77 11.95
N VAL A 313 -4.13 -29.55 12.00
CA VAL A 313 -2.79 -29.26 11.51
C VAL A 313 -1.92 -28.64 12.60
N GLN A 314 -0.65 -29.06 12.61
CA GLN A 314 0.40 -28.40 13.36
C GLN A 314 1.41 -27.79 12.38
N ILE A 315 1.43 -26.47 12.31
CA ILE A 315 2.25 -25.71 11.38
C ILE A 315 3.45 -25.11 12.11
N ARG A 316 4.65 -25.28 11.56
CA ARG A 316 5.91 -24.75 12.14
C ARG A 316 6.65 -23.86 11.14
N GLY A 317 7.45 -22.94 11.68
CA GLY A 317 8.40 -22.14 10.90
C GLY A 317 7.82 -20.89 10.25
N LEU A 318 6.61 -20.50 10.63
CA LEU A 318 6.02 -19.23 10.18
C LEU A 318 6.34 -18.11 11.18
N MET A 319 6.33 -16.88 10.68
CA MET A 319 6.55 -15.66 11.45
C MET A 319 5.28 -14.82 11.50
N VAL A 320 5.01 -14.22 12.67
CA VAL A 320 3.88 -13.30 12.83
C VAL A 320 4.14 -12.00 12.05
N THR A 321 3.26 -11.64 11.13
CA THR A 321 3.37 -10.41 10.32
C THR A 321 2.27 -9.41 10.61
N ALA A 322 1.07 -9.87 10.97
CA ALA A 322 -0.01 -9.03 11.49
C ALA A 322 -0.68 -9.68 12.70
N ILE A 323 -1.16 -8.82 13.61
CA ILE A 323 -1.89 -9.19 14.82
C ILE A 323 -3.11 -8.27 14.87
N GLU A 324 -4.28 -8.87 14.80
CA GLU A 324 -5.61 -8.27 14.97
C GLU A 324 -6.24 -8.88 16.23
N PRO A 325 -7.32 -8.29 16.80
CA PRO A 325 -7.88 -8.75 18.08
C PRO A 325 -8.25 -10.25 18.12
N ASP A 326 -8.73 -10.78 17.00
CA ASP A 326 -9.23 -12.15 16.84
C ASP A 326 -8.53 -12.90 15.69
N GLU A 327 -7.49 -12.31 15.11
CA GLU A 327 -6.78 -12.87 13.97
C GLU A 327 -5.26 -12.66 14.00
N LEU A 328 -4.49 -13.67 13.56
CA LEU A 328 -3.07 -13.54 13.24
C LEU A 328 -2.84 -13.80 11.76
N THR A 329 -2.01 -12.98 11.14
CA THR A 329 -1.42 -13.30 9.84
C THR A 329 0.00 -13.77 10.06
N LEU A 330 0.28 -14.98 9.57
CA LEU A 330 1.58 -15.63 9.63
C LEU A 330 2.13 -15.75 8.22
N GLN A 331 3.44 -15.54 8.07
CA GLN A 331 4.11 -15.59 6.78
C GLN A 331 5.39 -16.40 6.89
N HIS A 332 5.74 -17.12 5.84
CA HIS A 332 7.03 -17.80 5.78
C HIS A 332 8.16 -16.76 5.63
N PRO A 333 9.29 -16.92 6.35
CA PRO A 333 10.39 -15.94 6.35
C PRO A 333 11.07 -15.76 4.99
N ILE A 334 11.24 -16.86 4.25
CA ILE A 334 11.93 -16.88 2.95
C ILE A 334 10.95 -16.67 1.78
N ASP A 335 9.86 -17.43 1.74
CA ASP A 335 8.83 -17.31 0.69
C ASP A 335 7.62 -16.48 1.19
N PRO A 336 7.58 -15.17 0.91
CA PRO A 336 6.47 -14.32 1.35
C PRO A 336 5.12 -14.72 0.77
N GLY A 337 5.08 -15.63 -0.20
CA GLY A 337 3.85 -16.15 -0.77
C GLY A 337 3.06 -17.11 0.10
N ILE A 338 3.72 -17.68 1.10
CA ILE A 338 3.13 -18.63 2.03
C ILE A 338 2.58 -17.84 3.21
N VAL A 339 1.31 -17.51 3.11
CA VAL A 339 0.55 -16.80 4.15
C VAL A 339 -0.45 -17.76 4.77
N VAL A 340 -0.48 -17.81 6.11
CA VAL A 340 -1.47 -18.55 6.89
C VAL A 340 -2.19 -17.58 7.80
N ARG A 341 -3.52 -17.63 7.78
CA ARG A 341 -4.37 -16.81 8.65
C ARG A 341 -4.91 -17.67 9.77
N VAL A 342 -4.79 -17.20 11.01
CA VAL A 342 -5.18 -17.94 12.21
C VAL A 342 -6.27 -17.17 12.93
N GLU A 343 -7.45 -17.78 13.07
CA GLU A 343 -8.61 -17.22 13.77
C GLU A 343 -8.69 -17.78 15.21
N GLY A 344 -8.97 -16.92 16.19
CA GLY A 344 -9.21 -17.38 17.56
C GLY A 344 -9.69 -16.28 18.49
N ALA A 345 -10.61 -16.62 19.41
CA ALA A 345 -11.19 -15.66 20.36
C ALA A 345 -10.19 -15.12 21.40
N SER A 346 -9.10 -15.84 21.65
CA SER A 346 -8.01 -15.40 22.53
C SER A 346 -6.68 -15.79 21.90
N LEU A 347 -6.01 -14.81 21.33
CA LEU A 347 -4.67 -14.97 20.78
C LEU A 347 -3.64 -14.63 21.85
N PRO A 348 -2.53 -15.39 21.93
CA PRO A 348 -1.49 -15.11 22.92
C PRO A 348 -0.83 -13.77 22.63
N ALA A 349 -0.25 -13.17 23.67
CA ALA A 349 0.55 -11.95 23.55
C ALA A 349 1.83 -12.24 22.76
N LEU A 350 1.73 -12.13 21.44
CA LEU A 350 2.83 -12.31 20.50
C LEU A 350 3.34 -10.96 20.01
N SER A 351 4.61 -10.93 19.62
CA SER A 351 5.17 -9.81 18.88
C SER A 351 5.21 -10.13 17.39
N ARG A 352 5.12 -9.09 16.55
CA ARG A 352 5.47 -9.24 15.13
C ARG A 352 6.92 -9.73 15.04
N GLN A 353 7.22 -10.53 14.01
CA GLN A 353 8.49 -11.25 13.79
C GLN A 353 8.70 -12.48 14.69
N ASP A 354 7.83 -12.75 15.67
CA ASP A 354 7.91 -13.99 16.44
C ASP A 354 7.75 -15.20 15.52
N ARG A 355 8.68 -16.14 15.60
CA ARG A 355 8.55 -17.45 14.96
C ARG A 355 7.64 -18.31 15.80
N VAL A 356 6.58 -18.84 15.21
CA VAL A 356 5.53 -19.53 15.94
C VAL A 356 5.28 -20.95 15.44
N VAL A 357 4.72 -21.76 16.33
CA VAL A 357 4.05 -23.03 16.05
C VAL A 357 2.57 -22.80 16.23
N VAL A 358 1.77 -23.21 15.25
CA VAL A 358 0.30 -23.15 15.30
C VAL A 358 -0.26 -24.54 15.34
N ARG A 359 -1.26 -24.75 16.18
CA ARG A 359 -2.13 -25.93 16.19
C ARG A 359 -3.56 -25.47 16.03
N GLY A 360 -4.27 -26.03 15.07
CA GLY A 360 -5.66 -25.71 14.85
C GLY A 360 -6.30 -26.59 13.80
N GLU A 361 -7.54 -26.27 13.50
CA GLU A 361 -8.37 -26.91 12.50
C GLU A 361 -8.30 -26.11 11.19
N VAL A 362 -8.09 -26.78 10.06
CA VAL A 362 -8.18 -26.14 8.74
C VAL A 362 -9.62 -25.70 8.50
N VAL A 363 -9.81 -24.40 8.26
CA VAL A 363 -11.13 -23.84 7.86
C VAL A 363 -11.29 -24.00 6.36
N ASN A 364 -10.36 -23.45 5.60
CA ASN A 364 -10.30 -23.58 4.15
C ASN A 364 -8.88 -23.37 3.65
N ASN A 365 -8.59 -23.91 2.47
CA ASN A 365 -7.38 -23.59 1.71
C ASN A 365 -7.67 -22.49 0.67
N ARG A 366 -6.61 -21.96 0.04
CA ARG A 366 -6.70 -20.94 -1.01
C ARG A 366 -7.73 -21.28 -2.10
N GLN A 367 -7.72 -22.50 -2.61
CA GLN A 367 -8.59 -22.91 -3.72
C GLN A 367 -10.06 -22.83 -3.30
N GLN A 368 -10.39 -23.39 -2.14
CA GLN A 368 -11.76 -23.36 -1.60
C GLN A 368 -12.23 -21.93 -1.37
N ARG A 369 -11.39 -21.08 -0.79
CA ARG A 369 -11.70 -19.67 -0.56
C ARG A 369 -11.94 -18.90 -1.87
N LEU A 370 -11.12 -19.12 -2.89
CA LEU A 370 -11.34 -18.51 -4.21
C LEU A 370 -12.65 -18.99 -4.84
N ILE A 371 -13.01 -20.28 -4.71
CA ILE A 371 -14.29 -20.84 -5.18
C ILE A 371 -15.46 -20.18 -4.43
N GLU A 372 -15.42 -20.13 -3.10
CA GLU A 372 -16.46 -19.50 -2.27
C GLU A 372 -16.67 -18.03 -2.64
N MET A 373 -15.58 -17.28 -2.82
CA MET A 373 -15.62 -15.88 -3.23
C MET A 373 -16.18 -15.71 -4.64
N ALA A 374 -15.78 -16.56 -5.60
CA ALA A 374 -16.33 -16.53 -6.94
C ALA A 374 -17.83 -16.82 -6.94
N GLN A 375 -18.28 -17.85 -6.21
CA GLN A 375 -19.71 -18.17 -6.09
C GLN A 375 -20.50 -17.00 -5.53
N ARG A 376 -19.98 -16.32 -4.51
CA ARG A 376 -20.62 -15.13 -3.92
C ARG A 376 -20.72 -13.98 -4.92
N VAL A 377 -19.61 -13.66 -5.58
CA VAL A 377 -19.49 -12.53 -6.52
C VAL A 377 -20.38 -12.72 -7.77
N PHE A 378 -20.64 -13.97 -8.16
CA PHE A 378 -21.55 -14.33 -9.25
C PHE A 378 -22.96 -14.71 -8.79
N ALA A 379 -23.27 -14.66 -7.48
CA ALA A 379 -24.60 -14.96 -6.98
C ALA A 379 -25.63 -14.00 -7.59
N GLY A 380 -26.69 -14.55 -8.19
CA GLY A 380 -27.76 -13.78 -8.81
C GLY A 380 -27.47 -13.24 -10.22
N VAL A 381 -26.31 -13.55 -10.82
CA VAL A 381 -26.04 -13.23 -12.22
C VAL A 381 -26.67 -14.29 -13.11
N THR A 382 -27.87 -14.00 -13.64
CA THR A 382 -28.64 -14.95 -14.47
C THR A 382 -28.09 -15.11 -15.89
N ASP A 383 -27.39 -14.10 -16.39
CA ASP A 383 -26.94 -14.06 -17.78
C ASP A 383 -25.70 -14.95 -18.01
N MET A 384 -25.11 -15.51 -16.95
CA MET A 384 -23.94 -16.37 -17.03
C MET A 384 -24.11 -17.64 -16.21
N ALA A 385 -24.07 -18.80 -16.87
CA ALA A 385 -23.84 -20.07 -16.20
C ALA A 385 -22.34 -20.20 -15.84
N VAL A 386 -21.87 -19.40 -14.88
CA VAL A 386 -20.53 -19.59 -14.31
C VAL A 386 -20.60 -20.75 -13.31
N ASP A 387 -20.55 -21.98 -13.82
CA ASP A 387 -20.25 -23.12 -12.95
C ASP A 387 -18.75 -23.14 -12.68
N VAL A 388 -18.39 -22.56 -11.53
CA VAL A 388 -17.02 -22.46 -11.01
C VAL A 388 -16.34 -23.83 -10.82
N ASN A 389 -17.08 -24.93 -10.91
CA ASN A 389 -16.52 -26.29 -10.81
C ASN A 389 -16.19 -26.89 -12.18
N GLN A 390 -16.65 -26.28 -13.29
CA GLN A 390 -16.34 -26.79 -14.62
C GLN A 390 -14.91 -26.42 -15.02
N PRO A 391 -14.21 -27.30 -15.76
CA PRO A 391 -12.89 -26.98 -16.30
C PRO A 391 -12.87 -25.78 -17.25
N SER A 392 -14.01 -25.53 -17.89
CA SER A 392 -14.16 -24.46 -18.85
C SER A 392 -15.47 -23.70 -18.57
N LEU A 393 -15.42 -22.40 -18.81
CA LEU A 393 -16.54 -21.49 -18.59
C LEU A 393 -17.21 -21.20 -19.93
N ALA A 394 -18.50 -21.52 -20.00
CA ALA A 394 -19.37 -21.15 -21.11
C ALA A 394 -19.84 -19.71 -20.91
N LEU A 395 -19.01 -18.74 -21.30
CA LEU A 395 -19.36 -17.33 -21.22
C LEU A 395 -20.18 -16.91 -22.45
N MET A 396 -21.44 -16.49 -22.25
CA MET A 396 -22.28 -15.76 -23.22
C MET A 396 -22.36 -16.38 -24.64
N SER A 397 -22.69 -17.67 -24.74
CA SER A 397 -22.91 -18.39 -26.02
C SER A 397 -21.74 -18.40 -27.02
N ARG A 398 -20.52 -18.08 -26.57
CA ARG A 398 -19.31 -18.23 -27.39
C ARG A 398 -19.09 -19.71 -27.72
N THR A 399 -18.73 -20.01 -28.97
CA THR A 399 -18.44 -21.37 -29.43
C THR A 399 -17.21 -21.99 -28.78
N ASN A 400 -16.25 -21.15 -28.35
CA ASN A 400 -15.02 -21.59 -27.72
C ASN A 400 -15.02 -21.24 -26.23
N PRO A 401 -15.09 -22.24 -25.32
CA PRO A 401 -15.15 -21.98 -23.90
C PRO A 401 -13.81 -21.40 -23.39
N TYR A 402 -13.86 -20.66 -22.29
CA TYR A 402 -12.67 -20.10 -21.63
C TYR A 402 -12.19 -21.04 -20.54
N PRO A 403 -10.88 -21.13 -20.26
CA PRO A 403 -10.42 -21.92 -19.12
C PRO A 403 -10.95 -21.31 -17.82
N ASN A 404 -11.31 -22.16 -16.86
CA ASN A 404 -11.70 -21.69 -15.54
C ASN A 404 -10.46 -21.20 -14.76
N PRO A 405 -10.40 -19.89 -14.38
CA PRO A 405 -9.26 -19.35 -13.65
C PRO A 405 -8.97 -20.08 -12.33
N LEU A 406 -10.01 -20.60 -11.66
CA LEU A 406 -9.89 -21.28 -10.37
C LEU A 406 -9.18 -22.63 -10.45
N LEU A 407 -9.15 -23.23 -11.64
CA LEU A 407 -8.41 -24.48 -11.87
C LEU A 407 -7.04 -24.21 -12.48
N LEU A 408 -6.87 -23.11 -13.22
CA LEU A 408 -5.64 -22.79 -13.93
C LEU A 408 -4.58 -22.11 -13.05
N TYR A 409 -4.98 -21.44 -11.95
CA TYR A 409 -4.06 -20.58 -11.22
C TYR A 409 -2.86 -21.29 -10.60
N GLU A 410 -3.00 -22.55 -10.17
CA GLU A 410 -1.87 -23.31 -9.62
C GLU A 410 -0.78 -23.55 -10.66
N ASP A 411 -1.18 -23.91 -11.88
CA ASP A 411 -0.25 -24.12 -12.99
C ASP A 411 0.46 -22.81 -13.36
N ARG A 412 -0.27 -21.67 -13.28
CA ARG A 412 0.32 -20.34 -13.46
C ARG A 412 1.33 -20.00 -12.37
N LEU A 413 1.04 -20.30 -11.10
CA LEU A 413 1.97 -20.08 -10.00
C LEU A 413 3.26 -20.91 -10.14
N LYS A 414 3.17 -22.14 -10.68
CA LYS A 414 4.31 -23.05 -10.89
C LYS A 414 5.16 -22.68 -12.10
N GLN A 415 4.68 -21.83 -13.01
CA GLN A 415 5.45 -21.40 -14.18
C GLN A 415 6.68 -20.61 -13.76
N THR A 416 7.78 -20.83 -14.48
CA THR A 416 9.00 -20.02 -14.33
C THR A 416 8.78 -18.66 -14.99
N LEU A 417 8.93 -17.61 -14.21
CA LEU A 417 9.00 -16.23 -14.66
C LEU A 417 10.45 -15.92 -15.08
N HIS A 418 10.63 -15.64 -16.36
CA HIS A 418 11.83 -15.01 -16.91
C HIS A 418 11.54 -13.53 -17.08
N GLY A 419 11.96 -12.73 -16.10
CA GLY A 419 11.66 -11.30 -16.03
C GLY A 419 12.90 -10.44 -15.79
N ARG A 420 12.65 -9.18 -15.44
CA ARG A 420 13.66 -8.29 -14.86
C ARG A 420 13.30 -7.95 -13.42
N LYS A 421 14.30 -7.88 -12.55
CA LYS A 421 14.19 -7.38 -11.19
C LYS A 421 14.47 -5.88 -11.21
N ALA A 422 13.56 -5.10 -10.65
CA ALA A 422 13.68 -3.66 -10.56
C ALA A 422 13.11 -3.16 -9.23
N MET A 423 13.52 -1.97 -8.80
CA MET A 423 12.78 -1.26 -7.76
C MET A 423 11.39 -0.93 -8.30
N VAL A 424 10.36 -1.32 -7.55
CA VAL A 424 8.97 -1.00 -7.85
C VAL A 424 8.32 -0.28 -6.68
N TYR A 425 7.24 0.43 -6.96
CA TYR A 425 6.35 1.04 -5.98
C TYR A 425 5.68 -0.01 -5.09
N GLY A 426 5.28 -1.14 -5.68
CA GLY A 426 4.72 -2.30 -4.99
C GLY A 426 3.21 -2.20 -4.71
N GLN A 427 2.61 -1.01 -4.80
CA GLN A 427 1.17 -0.77 -4.65
C GLN A 427 0.62 0.23 -5.68
N MET A 428 1.08 0.14 -6.94
CA MET A 428 0.76 1.16 -7.94
C MET A 428 -0.72 1.10 -8.29
N ARG A 429 -1.47 2.06 -7.76
CA ARG A 429 -2.91 2.21 -7.97
C ARG A 429 -3.21 3.56 -8.61
N SER A 430 -4.37 3.66 -9.28
CA SER A 430 -4.79 4.92 -9.91
C SER A 430 -5.13 6.01 -8.89
N ASP A 431 -5.43 5.66 -7.66
CA ASP A 431 -5.62 6.61 -6.56
C ASP A 431 -4.26 7.14 -6.05
N ALA A 432 -3.22 6.29 -6.03
CA ALA A 432 -1.88 6.62 -5.55
C ALA A 432 -1.09 7.59 -6.44
N ILE A 433 -1.60 7.93 -7.64
CA ILE A 433 -1.03 8.90 -8.57
C ILE A 433 -1.83 10.21 -8.47
N LEU A 434 -1.25 11.26 -7.89
CA LEU A 434 -1.80 12.61 -7.96
C LEU A 434 -1.37 13.29 -9.25
N VAL A 435 -2.30 13.99 -9.89
CA VAL A 435 -2.08 14.73 -11.12
C VAL A 435 -2.34 16.20 -10.85
N ASP A 436 -1.38 17.04 -11.19
CA ASP A 436 -1.49 18.50 -11.05
C ASP A 436 -2.13 19.17 -12.29
N GLN A 437 -2.36 20.48 -12.22
CA GLN A 437 -2.91 21.26 -13.33
C GLN A 437 -2.04 21.26 -14.60
N ARG A 438 -0.75 20.96 -14.48
CA ARG A 438 0.19 20.84 -15.60
C ARG A 438 0.27 19.41 -16.14
N GLN A 439 -0.61 18.52 -15.67
CA GLN A 439 -0.66 17.11 -16.03
C GLN A 439 0.59 16.32 -15.58
N GLY A 440 1.35 16.85 -14.61
CA GLY A 440 2.44 16.12 -13.96
C GLY A 440 1.87 15.10 -12.97
N GLY A 441 2.36 13.86 -13.04
CA GLY A 441 1.99 12.78 -12.13
C GLY A 441 2.96 12.64 -10.96
N TRP A 442 2.41 12.48 -9.76
CA TRP A 442 3.12 12.42 -8.49
C TRP A 442 2.68 11.18 -7.72
N LEU A 443 3.62 10.32 -7.37
CA LEU A 443 3.33 9.14 -6.56
C LEU A 443 3.12 9.52 -5.10
N THR A 444 2.28 8.78 -4.38
CA THR A 444 2.08 8.93 -2.93
C THR A 444 2.66 7.70 -2.19
N GLY A 445 2.25 7.36 -0.96
CA GLY A 445 2.45 6.03 -0.32
C GLY A 445 3.68 5.14 -0.65
N LEU A 446 4.90 5.53 -0.26
CA LEU A 446 6.14 4.77 -0.54
C LEU A 446 6.35 3.50 0.32
N GLU A 447 5.29 2.83 0.71
CA GLU A 447 5.27 1.91 1.85
C GLU A 447 5.49 0.45 1.47
N ALA A 448 5.35 0.18 0.18
CA ALA A 448 5.58 -1.12 -0.42
C ALA A 448 6.74 -1.09 -1.43
N VAL A 449 7.51 0.02 -1.43
CA VAL A 449 8.66 0.16 -2.33
C VAL A 449 9.68 -0.92 -2.01
N GLY A 450 10.12 -1.64 -3.04
CA GLY A 450 11.08 -2.73 -2.91
C GLY A 450 11.43 -3.35 -4.26
N GLU A 451 12.44 -4.21 -4.27
CA GLU A 451 12.85 -4.91 -5.49
C GLU A 451 11.88 -6.05 -5.81
N ARG A 452 11.25 -6.04 -6.99
CA ARG A 452 10.34 -7.09 -7.47
C ARG A 452 10.46 -7.25 -8.99
N HIS A 453 9.57 -8.03 -9.57
CA HIS A 453 9.39 -8.07 -11.02
C HIS A 453 9.07 -6.68 -11.58
N ALA A 454 9.82 -6.22 -12.59
CA ALA A 454 9.73 -4.88 -13.15
C ALA A 454 8.33 -4.51 -13.68
N LEU A 455 7.54 -5.51 -14.08
CA LEU A 455 6.18 -5.30 -14.58
C LEU A 455 5.12 -5.20 -13.48
N PHE A 456 5.49 -5.43 -12.21
CA PHE A 456 4.53 -5.52 -11.10
C PHE A 456 3.63 -4.29 -10.99
N ASP A 457 4.20 -3.09 -11.02
CA ASP A 457 3.43 -1.84 -10.92
C ASP A 457 2.51 -1.59 -12.12
N PHE A 458 2.96 -1.97 -13.33
CA PHE A 458 2.15 -1.86 -14.54
C PHE A 458 0.91 -2.74 -14.44
N ILE A 459 1.08 -3.97 -13.96
CA ILE A 459 -0.02 -4.94 -13.82
C ILE A 459 -1.01 -4.49 -12.74
N MET A 460 -0.50 -3.99 -11.61
CA MET A 460 -1.34 -3.42 -10.54
C MET A 460 -2.15 -2.23 -11.04
N LEU A 461 -1.52 -1.31 -11.77
CA LEU A 461 -2.21 -0.15 -12.33
C LEU A 461 -3.22 -0.56 -13.40
N GLU A 462 -2.88 -1.48 -14.30
CA GLU A 462 -3.79 -1.99 -15.33
C GLU A 462 -5.05 -2.59 -14.70
N THR A 463 -4.89 -3.30 -13.59
CA THR A 463 -5.98 -3.86 -12.80
C THR A 463 -6.85 -2.75 -12.18
N CYS A 464 -6.24 -1.69 -11.64
CA CYS A 464 -6.98 -0.54 -11.10
C CYS A 464 -7.72 0.25 -12.19
N LEU A 465 -7.15 0.37 -13.40
CA LEU A 465 -7.81 1.03 -14.53
C LEU A 465 -9.06 0.27 -14.97
N ARG A 466 -9.09 -1.07 -14.88
CA ARG A 466 -10.30 -1.87 -15.08
C ARG A 466 -11.34 -1.64 -14.00
N GLN A 467 -10.93 -1.48 -12.75
CA GLN A 467 -11.87 -1.17 -11.66
C GLN A 467 -12.58 0.17 -11.88
N CYS A 468 -11.95 1.13 -12.58
CA CYS A 468 -12.63 2.34 -13.01
C CYS A 468 -13.83 2.07 -13.95
N LEU A 469 -13.89 0.90 -14.61
CA LEU A 469 -15.05 0.44 -15.40
C LEU A 469 -16.21 -0.09 -14.54
N ALA A 470 -15.99 -0.42 -13.27
CA ALA A 470 -17.06 -0.84 -12.35
C ALA A 470 -17.73 0.33 -11.63
N ALA A 471 -17.19 1.56 -11.73
CA ALA A 471 -17.85 2.73 -11.16
C ALA A 471 -19.23 2.97 -11.81
N PRO A 472 -20.21 3.59 -11.15
CA PRO A 472 -21.42 4.05 -11.85
C PRO A 472 -21.03 5.03 -12.97
N GLY A 473 -21.55 4.82 -14.17
CA GLY A 473 -21.27 5.64 -15.35
C GLY A 473 -22.53 5.91 -16.17
N THR A 474 -22.47 6.88 -17.08
CA THR A 474 -23.62 7.28 -17.90
C THR A 474 -23.96 6.28 -19.00
N GLU A 475 -23.00 5.45 -19.41
CA GLU A 475 -23.17 4.44 -20.46
C GLU A 475 -22.91 3.03 -19.88
N PRO A 476 -23.98 2.24 -19.62
CA PRO A 476 -23.82 0.86 -19.16
C PRO A 476 -23.27 -0.03 -20.28
N PHE A 477 -22.63 -1.13 -19.92
CA PHE A 477 -22.18 -2.17 -20.84
C PHE A 477 -22.53 -3.55 -20.25
N SER A 478 -22.73 -4.55 -21.11
CA SER A 478 -22.99 -5.92 -20.68
C SER A 478 -21.69 -6.68 -20.38
N LEU A 479 -21.78 -7.80 -19.65
CA LEU A 479 -20.61 -8.69 -19.45
C LEU A 479 -20.11 -9.29 -20.78
N ALA A 480 -20.98 -9.44 -21.78
CA ALA A 480 -20.60 -9.86 -23.13
C ALA A 480 -19.74 -8.80 -23.83
N ASP A 481 -20.11 -7.52 -23.71
CA ASP A 481 -19.32 -6.40 -24.25
C ASP A 481 -17.94 -6.34 -23.58
N TYR A 482 -17.90 -6.57 -22.26
CA TYR A 482 -16.65 -6.61 -21.51
C TYR A 482 -15.73 -7.76 -21.95
N ILE A 483 -16.26 -8.96 -22.15
CA ILE A 483 -15.47 -10.09 -22.66
C ILE A 483 -14.93 -9.79 -24.05
N GLN A 484 -15.75 -9.26 -24.95
CA GLN A 484 -15.31 -8.86 -26.28
C GLN A 484 -14.23 -7.77 -26.22
N PHE A 485 -14.35 -6.82 -25.29
CA PHE A 485 -13.33 -5.83 -24.99
C PHE A 485 -12.00 -6.47 -24.59
N GLU A 486 -11.99 -7.44 -23.66
CA GLU A 486 -10.76 -8.12 -23.23
C GLU A 486 -10.13 -8.95 -24.34
N GLU A 487 -10.95 -9.62 -25.16
CA GLU A 487 -10.47 -10.37 -26.33
C GLU A 487 -9.78 -9.43 -27.34
N ASN A 488 -10.44 -8.33 -27.69
CA ASN A 488 -9.88 -7.34 -28.60
C ASN A 488 -8.60 -6.71 -28.05
N LEU A 489 -8.57 -6.38 -26.76
CA LEU A 489 -7.41 -5.81 -26.11
C LEU A 489 -6.24 -6.79 -26.09
N THR A 490 -6.52 -8.08 -25.87
CA THR A 490 -5.53 -9.15 -25.90
C THR A 490 -5.00 -9.37 -27.32
N ALA A 491 -5.86 -9.43 -28.33
CA ALA A 491 -5.49 -9.54 -29.73
C ALA A 491 -4.61 -8.37 -30.18
N ALA A 492 -5.03 -7.13 -29.90
CA ALA A 492 -4.26 -5.92 -30.21
C ALA A 492 -2.84 -5.96 -29.59
N THR A 493 -2.76 -6.42 -28.34
CA THR A 493 -1.48 -6.53 -27.63
C THR A 493 -0.53 -7.55 -28.28
N LEU A 494 -1.08 -8.60 -28.88
CA LEU A 494 -0.33 -9.64 -29.59
C LEU A 494 -0.05 -9.27 -31.06
N GLY A 495 -0.47 -8.10 -31.53
CA GLY A 495 -0.33 -7.67 -32.92
C GLY A 495 -1.34 -8.32 -33.87
N GLU A 496 -2.40 -8.91 -33.33
CA GLU A 496 -3.50 -9.50 -34.08
C GLU A 496 -4.55 -8.43 -34.41
N THR A 497 -5.40 -8.70 -35.42
CA THR A 497 -6.48 -7.79 -35.79
C THR A 497 -7.49 -7.68 -34.64
N ALA A 498 -7.75 -6.45 -34.20
CA ALA A 498 -8.67 -6.17 -33.11
C ALA A 498 -9.54 -4.95 -33.43
N SER A 499 -10.81 -5.00 -33.05
CA SER A 499 -11.73 -3.86 -33.13
C SER A 499 -11.72 -3.07 -31.82
N ILE A 500 -11.67 -1.74 -31.92
CA ILE A 500 -11.91 -0.86 -30.78
C ILE A 500 -13.39 -0.97 -30.39
N PRO A 501 -13.75 -1.09 -29.10
CA PRO A 501 -15.15 -1.13 -28.67
C PRO A 501 -15.93 0.14 -29.07
N ASP A 502 -17.21 -0.01 -29.38
CA ASP A 502 -18.09 1.13 -29.70
C ASP A 502 -18.52 1.90 -28.44
N ASN A 503 -18.80 1.17 -27.34
CA ASN A 503 -19.14 1.76 -26.05
C ASN A 503 -18.03 2.71 -25.58
N ALA A 504 -18.35 3.97 -25.28
CA ALA A 504 -17.35 5.01 -25.06
C ALA A 504 -16.49 4.73 -23.82
N ARG A 505 -17.08 4.10 -22.81
CA ARG A 505 -16.41 3.73 -21.57
C ARG A 505 -15.40 2.60 -21.78
N LEU A 506 -15.80 1.53 -22.46
CA LEU A 506 -14.89 0.43 -22.84
C LEU A 506 -13.80 0.90 -23.80
N LYS A 507 -14.14 1.76 -24.77
CA LYS A 507 -13.18 2.40 -25.68
C LYS A 507 -12.13 3.21 -24.92
N ARG A 508 -12.53 4.02 -23.94
CA ARG A 508 -11.61 4.79 -23.11
C ARG A 508 -10.66 3.87 -22.35
N ALA A 509 -11.17 2.81 -21.70
CA ALA A 509 -10.31 1.85 -21.01
C ALA A 509 -9.37 1.09 -21.96
N PHE A 510 -9.85 0.70 -23.15
CA PHE A 510 -9.05 0.05 -24.18
C PHE A 510 -7.81 0.89 -24.53
N LEU A 511 -8.02 2.16 -24.84
CA LEU A 511 -6.95 3.07 -25.23
C LEU A 511 -5.97 3.35 -24.08
N LEU A 512 -6.46 3.45 -22.84
CA LEU A 512 -5.61 3.65 -21.67
C LEU A 512 -4.75 2.44 -21.35
N ILE A 513 -5.35 1.24 -21.38
CA ILE A 513 -4.66 0.00 -21.07
C ILE A 513 -3.66 -0.35 -22.18
N ASP A 514 -4.03 -0.17 -23.45
CA ASP A 514 -3.08 -0.35 -24.56
C ASP A 514 -1.87 0.59 -24.43
N ALA A 515 -2.12 1.87 -24.11
CA ALA A 515 -1.03 2.82 -23.83
C ALA A 515 -0.14 2.37 -22.67
N LEU A 516 -0.73 1.88 -21.57
CA LEU A 516 0.01 1.36 -20.42
C LEU A 516 0.88 0.15 -20.79
N ARG A 517 0.33 -0.81 -21.54
CA ARG A 517 1.07 -1.99 -22.04
C ARG A 517 2.24 -1.56 -22.93
N ASN A 518 2.03 -0.58 -23.79
CA ASN A 518 3.10 -0.03 -24.64
C ASN A 518 4.21 0.65 -23.83
N VAL A 519 3.89 1.29 -22.70
CA VAL A 519 4.92 1.80 -21.76
C VAL A 519 5.62 0.65 -21.03
N ALA A 520 4.94 -0.45 -20.72
CA ALA A 520 5.52 -1.59 -20.02
C ALA A 520 6.51 -2.40 -20.89
N ARG A 521 6.26 -2.51 -22.21
CA ARG A 521 7.03 -3.34 -23.15
C ARG A 521 8.56 -3.21 -23.05
N PRO A 522 9.16 -2.01 -22.97
CA PRO A 522 10.63 -1.86 -22.89
C PRO A 522 11.25 -2.46 -21.62
N TYR A 523 10.46 -2.68 -20.56
CA TYR A 523 10.92 -3.20 -19.26
C TYR A 523 10.77 -4.72 -19.13
N MET A 524 10.17 -5.36 -20.12
CA MET A 524 10.05 -6.81 -20.18
C MET A 524 11.41 -7.47 -20.39
N HIS A 525 11.55 -8.73 -19.95
CA HIS A 525 12.73 -9.52 -20.29
C HIS A 525 12.89 -9.64 -21.81
N GLN A 526 11.82 -10.08 -22.49
CA GLN A 526 11.73 -10.22 -23.94
C GLN A 526 10.39 -9.65 -24.45
N PRO A 527 10.37 -8.50 -25.15
CA PRO A 527 9.13 -7.90 -25.62
C PRO A 527 8.29 -8.78 -26.55
N ALA A 528 8.92 -9.72 -27.27
CA ALA A 528 8.24 -10.71 -28.12
C ALA A 528 7.44 -11.73 -27.31
N ASP A 529 7.85 -12.00 -26.07
CA ASP A 529 7.24 -12.97 -25.17
C ASP A 529 6.20 -12.32 -24.24
N PHE A 530 5.52 -11.27 -24.73
CA PHE A 530 4.53 -10.53 -23.94
C PHE A 530 3.54 -11.45 -23.22
N ALA A 531 3.05 -12.46 -23.95
CA ALA A 531 2.09 -13.43 -23.43
C ALA A 531 2.66 -14.32 -22.32
N LEU A 532 3.96 -14.59 -22.28
CA LEU A 532 4.57 -15.51 -21.32
C LEU A 532 4.97 -14.82 -20.01
N GLU A 533 5.25 -13.51 -20.05
CA GLU A 533 5.67 -12.73 -18.88
C GLU A 533 4.52 -11.89 -18.30
N TYR A 534 3.79 -11.14 -19.15
CA TYR A 534 2.79 -10.16 -18.69
C TYR A 534 1.46 -10.82 -18.33
N PHE A 535 0.92 -11.69 -19.19
CA PHE A 535 -0.42 -12.25 -19.01
C PHE A 535 -0.57 -13.19 -17.82
N PRO A 536 0.39 -14.08 -17.46
CA PRO A 536 0.26 -14.89 -16.24
C PRO A 536 0.26 -14.03 -14.98
N ALA A 537 1.03 -12.95 -14.96
CA ALA A 537 1.00 -12.02 -13.84
C ALA A 537 -0.32 -11.22 -13.77
N LEU A 538 -0.81 -10.72 -14.91
CA LEU A 538 -2.11 -10.06 -15.00
C LEU A 538 -3.25 -10.99 -14.59
N PHE A 539 -3.19 -12.26 -15.00
CA PHE A 539 -4.11 -13.31 -14.58
C PHE A 539 -4.16 -13.43 -13.05
N LEU A 540 -3.01 -13.56 -12.39
CA LEU A 540 -2.93 -13.77 -10.94
C LEU A 540 -3.43 -12.54 -10.17
N VAL A 541 -3.04 -11.33 -10.60
CA VAL A 541 -3.47 -10.09 -9.95
C VAL A 541 -4.99 -9.87 -10.09
N ASN A 542 -5.55 -10.14 -11.27
CA ASN A 542 -6.99 -10.00 -11.48
C ASN A 542 -7.80 -11.09 -10.74
N LEU A 543 -7.27 -12.31 -10.64
CA LEU A 543 -7.90 -13.34 -9.81
C LEU A 543 -7.86 -12.99 -8.31
N GLY A 544 -6.78 -12.35 -7.86
CA GLY A 544 -6.62 -11.84 -6.50
C GLY A 544 -7.69 -10.83 -6.08
N LEU A 545 -8.36 -10.17 -7.04
CA LEU A 545 -9.47 -9.27 -6.76
C LEU A 545 -10.66 -9.94 -6.08
N LEU A 546 -10.84 -11.26 -6.24
CA LEU A 546 -11.86 -12.02 -5.49
C LEU A 546 -11.64 -11.89 -3.98
N GLY A 547 -10.38 -11.94 -3.52
CA GLY A 547 -10.01 -11.77 -2.11
C GLY A 547 -10.31 -10.39 -1.53
N CYS A 548 -10.68 -9.47 -2.40
CA CYS A 548 -10.77 -8.05 -2.16
C CYS A 548 -12.18 -7.50 -2.39
N HIS A 549 -13.14 -8.36 -2.74
CA HIS A 549 -14.46 -8.00 -3.26
C HIS A 549 -15.27 -7.13 -2.30
N GLU A 550 -15.16 -7.35 -0.99
CA GLU A 550 -15.87 -6.56 0.03
C GLU A 550 -15.49 -5.07 0.00
N THR A 551 -14.27 -4.73 -0.42
CA THR A 551 -13.84 -3.33 -0.51
C THR A 551 -14.02 -2.73 -1.90
N ILE A 552 -13.81 -3.50 -2.98
CA ILE A 552 -13.90 -2.97 -4.36
C ILE A 552 -15.29 -3.13 -4.97
N GLY A 553 -16.18 -3.88 -4.32
CA GLY A 553 -17.48 -4.28 -4.83
C GLY A 553 -17.42 -5.54 -5.70
N ASP A 554 -18.53 -6.29 -5.71
CA ASP A 554 -18.65 -7.56 -6.45
C ASP A 554 -18.51 -7.35 -7.97
N GLU A 555 -18.96 -6.21 -8.51
CA GLU A 555 -18.82 -5.91 -9.94
C GLU A 555 -17.35 -5.85 -10.37
N ALA A 556 -16.51 -5.13 -9.63
CA ALA A 556 -15.08 -5.05 -9.93
C ALA A 556 -14.39 -6.42 -9.81
N ALA A 557 -14.79 -7.24 -8.82
CA ALA A 557 -14.29 -8.60 -8.66
C ALA A 557 -14.73 -9.52 -9.82
N ARG A 558 -15.99 -9.40 -10.30
CA ARG A 558 -16.47 -10.10 -11.51
C ARG A 558 -15.64 -9.73 -12.74
N LEU A 559 -15.42 -8.44 -12.98
CA LEU A 559 -14.62 -7.97 -14.12
C LEU A 559 -13.19 -8.54 -14.05
N GLY A 560 -12.56 -8.54 -12.88
CA GLY A 560 -11.26 -9.17 -12.66
C GLY A 560 -11.26 -10.67 -12.98
N PHE A 561 -12.26 -11.41 -12.51
CA PHE A 561 -12.40 -12.83 -12.80
C PHE A 561 -12.53 -13.10 -14.31
N LEU A 562 -13.33 -12.31 -15.02
CA LEU A 562 -13.50 -12.43 -16.48
C LEU A 562 -12.21 -12.07 -17.23
N THR A 563 -11.49 -11.04 -16.81
CA THR A 563 -10.16 -10.72 -17.35
C THR A 563 -9.22 -11.91 -17.19
N ALA A 564 -9.17 -12.54 -16.01
CA ALA A 564 -8.36 -13.73 -15.76
C ALA A 564 -8.76 -14.90 -16.69
N ALA A 565 -10.05 -15.12 -16.94
CA ALA A 565 -10.51 -16.16 -17.87
C ALA A 565 -10.03 -15.91 -19.32
N VAL A 566 -10.13 -14.67 -19.80
CA VAL A 566 -9.72 -14.31 -21.16
C VAL A 566 -8.20 -14.41 -21.34
N VAL A 567 -7.41 -13.81 -20.45
CA VAL A 567 -5.94 -13.83 -20.59
C VAL A 567 -5.36 -15.23 -20.28
N GLY A 568 -6.04 -16.02 -19.45
CA GLY A 568 -5.71 -17.43 -19.19
C GLY A 568 -5.80 -18.30 -20.44
N LYS A 569 -6.72 -17.98 -21.37
CA LYS A 569 -6.87 -18.68 -22.66
C LYS A 569 -5.66 -18.44 -23.57
N SER A 570 -5.24 -17.19 -23.71
CA SER A 570 -4.13 -16.77 -24.59
C SER A 570 -2.78 -17.37 -24.20
N THR A 571 -2.65 -17.80 -22.95
CA THR A 571 -1.44 -18.38 -22.39
C THR A 571 -1.44 -19.92 -22.39
N SER A 572 -2.58 -20.58 -22.62
CA SER A 572 -2.67 -22.05 -22.68
C SER A 572 -2.38 -22.61 -24.08
N GLY A 573 -2.71 -21.87 -25.15
CA GLY A 573 -2.51 -22.33 -26.53
C GLY A 573 -1.06 -22.36 -27.02
N ARG A 574 -0.14 -21.68 -26.33
CA ARG A 574 1.28 -21.56 -26.73
C ARG A 574 2.23 -22.45 -25.90
N GLY A 575 1.73 -23.10 -24.85
CA GLY A 575 2.53 -23.94 -23.93
C GLY A 575 2.75 -25.39 -24.38
N GLY A 576 2.27 -25.77 -25.57
CA GLY A 576 2.49 -27.10 -26.12
C GLY A 576 3.92 -27.31 -26.60
N THR A 577 4.78 -27.78 -25.70
CA THR A 577 5.95 -28.66 -25.96
C THR A 577 6.53 -28.69 -27.38
N THR A 578 7.02 -27.57 -27.88
CA THR A 578 8.20 -27.57 -28.74
C THR A 578 9.27 -26.81 -27.99
N PRO A 579 10.42 -27.44 -27.65
CA PRO A 579 11.55 -26.67 -27.17
C PRO A 579 11.90 -25.71 -28.30
N TYR A 580 11.88 -24.41 -28.01
CA TYR A 580 12.36 -23.37 -28.92
C TYR A 580 13.79 -23.70 -29.33
N SER A 581 13.94 -24.36 -30.47
CA SER A 581 15.20 -24.57 -31.17
C SER A 581 15.65 -23.21 -31.68
N PHE A 582 16.58 -22.59 -30.96
CA PHE A 582 17.28 -21.35 -31.33
C PHE A 582 18.25 -21.57 -32.50
N LYS A 583 17.81 -22.22 -33.58
CA LYS A 583 18.55 -22.43 -34.83
C LYS A 583 17.65 -22.11 -36.01
N SER A 584 17.66 -20.85 -36.47
CA SER A 584 17.61 -20.47 -37.91
C SER A 584 17.13 -19.04 -38.19
N GLN A 585 17.66 -18.00 -37.52
CA GLN A 585 17.47 -16.60 -37.99
C GLN A 585 18.73 -15.73 -37.92
N LEU A 586 19.92 -16.35 -38.00
CA LEU A 586 21.21 -15.63 -38.05
C LEU A 586 21.96 -15.76 -39.40
N LEU A 587 21.28 -16.12 -40.48
CA LEU A 587 21.88 -16.12 -41.82
C LEU A 587 20.87 -15.59 -42.84
N ARG A 588 20.91 -14.27 -43.07
CA ARG A 588 20.66 -13.59 -44.36
C ARG A 588 20.79 -12.08 -44.14
N GLN A 589 22.02 -11.60 -44.08
CA GLN A 589 22.36 -10.31 -44.67
C GLN A 589 23.26 -10.60 -45.87
N PRO A 590 22.92 -10.11 -47.09
CA PRO A 590 23.89 -10.08 -48.18
C PRO A 590 24.84 -8.89 -47.96
N VAL A 591 26.11 -9.14 -48.30
CA VAL A 591 27.22 -8.17 -48.40
C VAL A 591 26.87 -7.05 -49.37
#